data_AF-A0A2H6AB96-F1
#
_entry.id   AF-A0A2H6AB96-F1
#
_cell.length_a   1.000
_cell.length_b   1.000
_cell.length_c   1.000
_cell.angle_alpha   90.00
_cell.angle_beta   90.00
_cell.angle_gamma   90.00
#
_symmetry.space_group_name_H-M   'P 1'
#
loop_
_entity.id
_entity.type
_entity.pdbx_description
1 polymer ?
#
loop_
_entity_poly.entity_id
_entity_poly.type
_entity_poly.pdbx_seq_one_letter_code
_entity_poly.pdbx_strand_id
1 'polypeptide(L)'
;MPRRLGRHLAILDLAVPRDFDPSIAELEEVDLLLNVDDLNRIRDEVLRERLKHVPAAETLVQSETDAFLADWNRRRLGPAIARLCREWEHIRLEVQQQCFNKLNGKLSPEDLEIIEGAFRLLQNKYLHLPLSALREEAQRGGRLLEALLRLFGLQT
;
A
#
# COMPACT_ATOMS: atom_id res chain seq x y z
N MET A 1 45.36 7.44 34.63
CA MET A 1 45.22 7.77 33.19
C MET A 1 46.53 8.39 32.74
N PRO A 2 47.28 7.81 31.77
CA PRO A 2 48.55 8.39 31.33
C PRO A 2 48.29 9.76 30.68
N ARG A 3 49.02 10.77 31.16
CA ARG A 3 48.91 12.17 30.75
C ARG A 3 49.39 12.27 29.29
N ARG A 4 48.46 12.48 28.36
CA ARG A 4 48.74 12.67 26.93
C ARG A 4 49.27 14.09 26.72
N LEU A 5 50.54 14.32 27.03
CA LEU A 5 51.20 15.61 26.81
C LEU A 5 51.26 15.93 25.30
N GLY A 6 50.73 17.08 24.90
CA GLY A 6 50.91 17.66 23.57
C GLY A 6 49.86 17.32 22.50
N ARG A 7 48.64 16.87 22.85
CA ARG A 7 47.54 16.79 21.88
C ARG A 7 46.47 17.80 22.22
N HIS A 8 46.30 18.76 21.33
CA HIS A 8 45.17 19.68 21.35
C HIS A 8 43.85 18.93 21.20
N LEU A 9 42.81 19.43 21.87
CA LEU A 9 41.49 18.82 21.98
C LEU A 9 40.44 19.65 21.25
N ALA A 10 39.62 18.97 20.45
CA ALA A 10 38.34 19.49 19.98
C ALA A 10 37.22 18.81 20.78
N ILE A 11 36.40 19.60 21.44
CA ILE A 11 35.33 19.17 22.34
C ILE A 11 33.99 19.48 21.67
N LEU A 12 33.14 18.46 21.58
CA LEU A 12 31.77 18.57 21.07
C LEU A 12 30.79 18.31 22.21
N ASP A 13 30.21 19.38 22.75
CA ASP A 13 29.23 19.33 23.84
C ASP A 13 27.82 19.29 23.26
N LEU A 14 27.25 18.08 23.18
CA LEU A 14 25.90 17.85 22.64
C LEU A 14 24.80 17.81 23.71
N ALA A 15 25.13 18.04 24.99
CA ALA A 15 24.20 17.92 26.10
C ALA A 15 23.34 19.18 26.30
N VAL A 16 22.13 18.98 26.82
CA VAL A 16 21.21 20.06 27.22
C VAL A 16 20.59 19.72 28.58
N PRO A 17 20.98 20.39 29.69
CA PRO A 17 21.98 21.47 29.79
C PRO A 17 23.41 20.99 29.50
N ARG A 18 24.30 21.93 29.15
CA ARG A 18 25.71 21.67 28.77
C ARG A 18 26.47 20.87 29.84
N ASP A 19 27.32 19.95 29.39
CA ASP A 19 28.16 19.13 30.27
C ASP A 19 29.41 19.90 30.72
N PHE A 20 29.87 20.84 29.89
CA PHE A 20 31.11 21.58 30.12
C PHE A 20 30.85 23.05 30.42
N ASP A 21 31.61 23.60 31.38
CA ASP A 21 31.67 25.03 31.58
C ASP A 21 32.34 25.69 30.36
N PRO A 22 31.79 26.75 29.75
CA PRO A 22 32.40 27.43 28.60
C PRO A 22 33.85 27.88 28.83
N SER A 23 34.24 28.14 30.08
CA SER A 23 35.60 28.59 30.42
C SER A 23 36.69 27.57 30.05
N ILE A 24 36.34 26.29 29.81
CA ILE A 24 37.35 25.29 29.39
C ILE A 24 37.93 25.59 28.01
N ALA A 25 37.26 26.41 27.19
CA ALA A 25 37.77 26.84 25.89
C ALA A 25 39.00 27.77 26.00
N GLU A 26 39.29 28.30 27.18
CA GLU A 26 40.45 29.16 27.44
C GLU A 26 41.74 28.37 27.75
N LEU A 27 41.63 27.04 27.94
CA LEU A 27 42.79 26.19 28.21
C LEU A 27 43.64 26.03 26.94
N GLU A 28 44.97 26.15 27.08
CA GLU A 28 45.92 26.05 25.95
C GLU A 28 45.82 24.73 25.20
N GLU A 29 45.35 23.66 25.86
CA GLU A 29 45.17 22.35 25.26
C GLU A 29 43.82 22.17 24.53
N VAL A 30 42.91 23.14 24.56
CA VAL A 30 41.60 23.09 23.89
C VAL A 30 41.59 24.01 22.67
N ASP A 31 41.61 23.42 21.48
CA ASP A 31 41.59 24.17 20.22
C ASP A 31 40.18 24.63 19.84
N LEU A 32 39.16 23.87 20.25
CA LEU A 32 37.79 24.10 19.82
C LEU A 32 36.79 23.52 20.82
N LEU A 33 35.82 24.32 21.24
CA LEU A 33 34.60 23.87 21.91
C LEU A 33 33.40 24.22 21.03
N LEU A 34 32.65 23.22 20.59
CA LEU A 34 31.39 23.38 19.88
C LEU A 34 30.26 22.86 20.74
N ASN A 35 29.22 23.68 20.94
CA ASN A 35 27.99 23.26 21.59
C ASN A 35 26.83 23.10 20.59
N VAL A 36 25.67 22.66 21.09
CA VAL A 36 24.45 22.51 20.29
C VAL A 36 24.03 23.80 19.57
N ASP A 37 24.22 24.97 20.17
CA ASP A 37 23.88 26.26 19.55
C ASP A 37 24.82 26.62 18.40
N ASP A 38 26.11 26.28 18.51
CA ASP A 38 27.08 26.47 17.42
C ASP A 38 26.77 25.57 16.22
N LEU A 39 26.35 24.32 16.49
CA LEU A 39 25.90 23.40 15.45
C LEU A 39 24.60 23.85 14.79
N ASN A 40 23.69 24.49 15.55
CA ASN A 40 22.48 25.08 15.02
C ASN A 40 22.75 26.20 14.00
N ARG A 41 23.89 26.91 14.09
CA ARG A 41 24.28 27.93 13.09
C ARG A 41 24.71 27.32 11.76
N ILE A 42 25.29 26.12 11.76
CA ILE A 42 25.72 25.37 10.56
C ILE A 42 24.54 24.57 9.96
N ARG A 43 23.48 24.37 10.74
CA ARG A 43 22.30 23.59 10.38
C ARG A 43 21.58 24.11 9.13
N ASP A 44 21.55 25.41 8.87
CA ASP A 44 20.72 25.96 7.79
C ASP A 44 21.24 25.59 6.38
N GLU A 45 22.55 25.40 6.22
CA GLU A 45 23.15 24.86 4.99
C GLU A 45 22.85 23.36 4.85
N VAL A 46 23.04 22.60 5.93
CA VAL A 46 22.76 21.16 5.99
C VAL A 46 21.27 20.86 5.77
N LEU A 47 20.39 21.70 6.30
CA LEU A 47 18.94 21.61 6.13
C LEU A 47 18.55 21.89 4.69
N ARG A 48 19.13 22.94 4.07
CA ARG A 48 18.91 23.23 2.65
C ARG A 48 19.32 22.05 1.76
N GLU A 49 20.46 21.42 2.01
CA GLU A 49 20.88 20.21 1.28
C GLU A 49 19.92 19.04 1.52
N ARG A 50 19.49 18.79 2.77
CA ARG A 50 18.52 17.73 3.08
C ARG A 50 17.17 17.92 2.41
N LEU A 51 16.68 19.16 2.35
CA LEU A 51 15.40 19.49 1.71
C LEU A 51 15.39 19.17 0.21
N LYS A 52 16.55 19.19 -0.47
CA LYS A 52 16.65 18.77 -1.88
C LYS A 52 16.29 17.30 -2.10
N HIS A 53 16.43 16.47 -1.07
CA HIS A 53 16.11 15.04 -1.16
C HIS A 53 14.65 14.72 -0.83
N VAL A 54 13.89 15.67 -0.24
CA VAL A 54 12.49 15.46 0.17
C VAL A 54 11.60 15.08 -1.01
N PRO A 55 11.61 15.75 -2.17
CA PRO A 55 10.73 15.38 -3.28
C PRO A 55 10.93 13.94 -3.79
N ALA A 56 12.18 13.47 -3.79
CA ALA A 56 12.51 12.10 -4.17
C ALA A 56 12.01 11.09 -3.12
N ALA A 57 12.15 11.41 -1.84
CA ALA A 57 11.63 10.59 -0.75
C ALA A 57 10.09 10.52 -0.78
N GLU A 58 9.41 11.64 -1.00
CA GLU A 58 7.94 11.70 -1.13
C GLU A 58 7.45 10.86 -2.31
N THR A 59 8.16 10.91 -3.45
CA THR A 59 7.83 10.09 -4.62
C THR A 59 7.91 8.59 -4.29
N LEU A 60 8.96 8.17 -3.58
CA LEU A 60 9.13 6.78 -3.16
C LEU A 60 8.05 6.35 -2.17
N VAL A 61 7.75 7.18 -1.17
CA VAL A 61 6.68 6.92 -0.19
C VAL A 61 5.34 6.79 -0.89
N GLN A 62 5.04 7.65 -1.86
CA GLN A 62 3.80 7.58 -2.63
C GLN A 62 3.71 6.27 -3.42
N SER A 63 4.77 5.88 -4.13
CA SER A 63 4.76 4.62 -4.91
C SER A 63 4.58 3.39 -4.04
N GLU A 64 5.23 3.34 -2.87
CA GLU A 64 5.09 2.22 -1.92
C GLU A 64 3.70 2.20 -1.27
N THR A 65 3.14 3.38 -1.00
CA THR A 65 1.77 3.51 -0.47
C THR A 65 0.76 2.97 -1.47
N ASP A 66 0.88 3.35 -2.75
CA ASP A 66 -0.01 2.87 -3.82
C ASP A 66 0.10 1.35 -4.00
N ALA A 67 1.32 0.81 -3.99
CA ALA A 67 1.57 -0.62 -4.07
C ALA A 67 0.96 -1.39 -2.88
N PHE A 68 1.14 -0.86 -1.66
CA PHE A 68 0.57 -1.44 -0.44
C PHE A 68 -0.96 -1.44 -0.47
N LEU A 69 -1.59 -0.32 -0.84
CA LEU A 69 -3.04 -0.21 -0.92
C LEU A 69 -3.61 -1.18 -1.95
N ALA A 70 -2.96 -1.33 -3.11
CA ALA A 70 -3.37 -2.30 -4.12
C ALA A 70 -3.32 -3.74 -3.60
N ASP A 71 -2.25 -4.13 -2.91
CA ASP A 71 -2.14 -5.47 -2.33
C ASP A 71 -3.14 -5.70 -1.19
N TRP A 72 -3.31 -4.72 -0.30
CA TRP A 72 -4.27 -4.75 0.80
C TRP A 72 -5.70 -4.97 0.28
N ASN A 73 -6.11 -4.19 -0.72
CA ASN A 73 -7.43 -4.29 -1.31
C ASN A 73 -7.67 -5.64 -2.00
N ARG A 74 -6.66 -6.14 -2.72
CA ARG A 74 -6.70 -7.48 -3.32
C ARG A 74 -6.94 -8.57 -2.28
N ARG A 75 -6.23 -8.52 -1.14
CA ARG A 75 -6.41 -9.48 -0.03
C ARG A 75 -7.76 -9.35 0.64
N ARG A 76 -8.23 -8.12 0.86
CA ARG A 76 -9.51 -7.84 1.52
C ARG A 76 -10.72 -8.30 0.71
N LEU A 77 -10.73 -8.03 -0.60
CA LEU A 77 -11.90 -8.26 -1.46
C LEU A 77 -11.84 -9.59 -2.23
N GLY A 78 -10.64 -10.17 -2.41
CA GLY A 78 -10.44 -11.41 -3.15
C GLY A 78 -11.38 -12.55 -2.71
N PRO A 79 -11.49 -12.86 -1.40
CA PRO A 79 -12.39 -13.91 -0.91
C PRO A 79 -13.87 -13.64 -1.22
N ALA A 80 -14.30 -12.38 -1.10
CA ALA A 80 -15.68 -11.97 -1.36
C ALA A 80 -16.02 -12.10 -2.86
N ILE A 81 -15.12 -11.63 -3.75
CA ILE A 81 -15.24 -11.79 -5.19
C ILE A 81 -15.28 -13.28 -5.57
N ALA A 82 -14.41 -14.10 -4.99
CA ALA A 82 -14.39 -15.53 -5.25
C ALA A 82 -15.69 -16.21 -4.81
N ARG A 83 -16.29 -15.78 -3.68
CA ARG A 83 -17.61 -16.25 -3.25
C ARG A 83 -18.68 -15.88 -4.27
N LEU A 84 -18.74 -14.63 -4.71
CA LEU A 84 -19.70 -14.18 -5.73
C LEU A 84 -19.60 -15.00 -7.01
N CYS A 85 -18.39 -15.21 -7.55
CA CYS A 85 -18.23 -16.00 -8.77
C CYS A 85 -18.74 -17.44 -8.59
N ARG A 86 -18.55 -18.06 -7.41
CA ARG A 86 -19.09 -19.39 -7.12
C ARG A 86 -20.61 -19.40 -7.03
N GLU A 87 -21.23 -18.40 -6.40
CA GLU A 87 -22.69 -18.26 -6.33
C GLU A 87 -23.29 -18.14 -7.75
N TRP A 88 -22.69 -17.31 -8.60
CA TRP A 88 -23.14 -17.17 -9.99
C TRP A 88 -22.93 -18.45 -10.81
N GLU A 89 -21.84 -19.18 -10.56
CA GLU A 89 -21.62 -20.48 -11.19
C GLU A 89 -22.71 -21.47 -10.79
N HIS A 90 -23.05 -21.52 -9.50
CA HIS A 90 -24.13 -22.37 -8.99
C HIS A 90 -25.47 -22.03 -9.67
N ILE A 91 -25.84 -20.74 -9.72
CA ILE A 91 -27.05 -20.28 -10.40
C ILE A 91 -27.04 -20.66 -11.88
N ARG A 92 -25.90 -20.48 -12.59
CA ARG A 92 -25.79 -20.86 -14.00
C ARG A 92 -26.07 -22.34 -14.19
N LEU A 93 -25.42 -23.20 -13.39
CA LEU A 93 -25.57 -24.65 -13.48
C LEU A 93 -27.01 -25.08 -13.18
N GLU A 94 -27.66 -24.45 -12.19
CA GLU A 94 -29.06 -24.72 -11.86
C GLU A 94 -29.99 -24.40 -13.05
N VAL A 95 -29.88 -23.19 -13.62
CA VAL A 95 -30.69 -22.76 -14.76
C VAL A 95 -30.42 -23.62 -15.99
N GLN A 96 -29.16 -23.96 -16.24
CA GLN A 96 -28.74 -24.84 -17.33
C GLN A 96 -29.37 -26.23 -17.18
N GLN A 97 -29.32 -26.82 -15.98
CA GLN A 97 -29.92 -28.12 -15.72
C GLN A 97 -31.44 -28.10 -15.88
N GLN A 98 -32.11 -27.04 -15.41
CA GLN A 98 -33.55 -26.86 -15.63
C GLN A 98 -33.90 -26.79 -17.12
N CYS A 99 -33.07 -26.11 -17.92
CA CYS A 99 -33.22 -26.05 -19.38
C CYS A 99 -33.09 -27.45 -20.01
N PHE A 100 -32.04 -28.19 -19.67
CA PHE A 100 -31.80 -29.54 -20.20
C PHE A 100 -32.90 -30.52 -19.80
N ASN A 101 -33.38 -30.46 -18.55
CA ASN A 101 -34.49 -31.29 -18.09
C ASN A 101 -35.77 -31.05 -18.91
N LYS A 102 -36.06 -29.80 -19.29
CA LYS A 102 -37.23 -29.47 -20.12
C LYS A 102 -37.10 -29.94 -21.57
N LEU A 103 -35.87 -30.00 -22.09
CA LEU A 103 -35.59 -30.45 -23.45
C LEU A 103 -35.57 -31.98 -23.57
N ASN A 104 -35.47 -32.71 -22.45
CA ASN A 104 -35.76 -34.15 -22.31
C ASN A 104 -35.17 -35.04 -23.43
N GLY A 105 -33.86 -34.95 -23.65
CA GLY A 105 -33.14 -35.80 -24.62
C GLY A 105 -33.38 -35.47 -26.09
N LYS A 106 -34.05 -34.35 -26.41
CA LYS A 106 -34.24 -33.87 -27.79
C LYS A 106 -33.00 -33.22 -28.42
N LEU A 107 -31.94 -33.07 -27.63
CA LEU A 107 -30.71 -32.40 -28.03
C LEU A 107 -29.62 -33.42 -28.34
N SER A 108 -28.83 -33.15 -29.38
CA SER A 108 -27.58 -33.85 -29.63
C SER A 108 -26.50 -33.42 -28.61
N PRO A 109 -25.41 -34.18 -28.47
CA PRO A 109 -24.26 -33.75 -27.67
C PRO A 109 -23.69 -32.39 -28.10
N GLU A 110 -23.69 -32.09 -29.40
CA GLU A 110 -23.22 -30.82 -29.95
C GLU A 110 -24.13 -29.66 -29.51
N ASP A 111 -25.45 -29.85 -29.52
CA ASP A 111 -26.39 -28.84 -29.04
C ASP A 111 -26.19 -28.53 -27.54
N LEU A 112 -25.92 -29.56 -26.73
CA LEU A 112 -25.64 -29.39 -25.30
C LEU A 112 -24.39 -28.53 -25.07
N GLU A 113 -23.31 -28.78 -25.81
CA GLU A 113 -22.08 -28.00 -25.73
C GLU A 113 -22.29 -26.55 -26.15
N ILE A 114 -23.05 -26.30 -27.23
CA ILE A 114 -23.37 -24.94 -27.69
C ILE A 114 -24.15 -24.19 -26.61
N ILE A 115 -25.17 -24.82 -26.01
CA ILE A 115 -26.00 -24.20 -24.98
C ILE A 115 -25.18 -23.92 -23.72
N GLU A 116 -24.35 -24.88 -23.27
CA GLU A 116 -23.44 -24.68 -22.14
C GLU A 116 -22.46 -23.51 -22.42
N GLY A 117 -21.92 -23.45 -23.64
CA GLY A 117 -21.10 -22.35 -24.11
C GLY A 117 -21.83 -21.01 -24.04
N ALA A 118 -23.10 -20.95 -24.44
CA ALA A 118 -23.92 -19.75 -24.37
C ALA A 118 -24.17 -19.29 -22.93
N PHE A 119 -24.48 -20.21 -21.99
CA PHE A 119 -24.62 -19.89 -20.58
C PHE A 119 -23.32 -19.37 -19.96
N ARG A 120 -22.18 -19.99 -20.28
CA ARG A 120 -20.84 -19.51 -19.87
C ARG A 120 -20.54 -18.12 -20.41
N LEU A 121 -20.81 -17.89 -21.70
CA LEU A 121 -20.58 -16.60 -22.34
C LEU A 121 -21.45 -15.51 -21.70
N LEU A 122 -22.71 -15.82 -21.40
CA LEU A 122 -23.64 -14.91 -20.73
C LEU A 122 -23.12 -14.53 -19.34
N GLN A 123 -22.78 -15.51 -18.51
CA GLN A 123 -22.21 -15.30 -17.17
C GLN A 123 -20.95 -14.43 -17.24
N ASN A 124 -20.02 -14.74 -18.15
CA ASN A 124 -18.78 -13.97 -18.32
C ASN A 124 -19.05 -12.52 -18.72
N LYS A 125 -19.97 -12.28 -19.66
CA LYS A 125 -20.36 -10.92 -20.07
C LYS A 125 -21.02 -10.14 -18.93
N TYR A 126 -21.87 -10.79 -18.14
CA TYR A 126 -22.52 -10.16 -16.98
C TYR A 126 -21.54 -9.85 -15.85
N LEU A 127 -20.60 -10.75 -15.54
CA LEU A 127 -19.67 -10.56 -14.43
C LEU A 127 -18.50 -9.64 -14.77
N HIS A 128 -18.14 -9.50 -16.04
CA HIS A 128 -16.98 -8.68 -16.44
C HIS A 128 -17.09 -7.22 -15.96
N LEU A 129 -18.18 -6.53 -16.31
CA LEU A 129 -18.37 -5.12 -15.96
C LEU A 129 -18.40 -4.86 -14.43
N PRO A 130 -19.21 -5.56 -13.62
CA PRO A 130 -19.27 -5.32 -12.19
C PRO A 130 -17.99 -5.70 -11.45
N LEU A 131 -17.31 -6.78 -11.86
CA LEU A 131 -16.03 -7.16 -11.23
C LEU A 131 -14.93 -6.15 -11.57
N SER A 132 -14.90 -5.61 -12.78
CA SER A 132 -13.98 -4.53 -13.15
C SER A 132 -14.26 -3.27 -12.33
N ALA A 133 -15.52 -2.83 -12.25
CA ALA A 133 -15.90 -1.68 -11.42
C ALA A 133 -15.52 -1.87 -9.95
N LEU A 134 -15.75 -3.05 -9.39
CA LEU A 134 -15.38 -3.36 -8.01
C LEU A 134 -13.86 -3.32 -7.79
N ARG A 135 -13.05 -3.79 -8.75
CA ARG A 135 -11.58 -3.74 -8.68
C ARG A 135 -11.04 -2.33 -8.79
N GLU A 136 -11.61 -1.50 -9.66
CA GLU A 136 -11.24 -0.09 -9.80
C GLU A 136 -11.58 0.71 -8.53
N GLU A 137 -12.80 0.54 -8.01
CA GLU A 137 -13.24 1.22 -6.80
C GLU A 137 -12.58 0.68 -5.54
N ALA A 138 -12.07 -0.54 -5.56
CA ALA A 138 -11.21 -1.04 -4.49
C ALA A 138 -9.97 -0.15 -4.31
N GLN A 139 -9.36 0.31 -5.41
CA GLN A 139 -8.17 1.15 -5.37
C GLN A 139 -8.47 2.57 -4.86
N ARG A 140 -9.65 3.10 -5.19
CA ARG A 140 -10.06 4.46 -4.78
C ARG A 140 -10.67 4.51 -3.38
N GLY A 141 -11.33 3.43 -2.96
CA GLY A 141 -12.09 3.37 -1.73
C GLY A 141 -13.35 4.24 -1.74
N GLY A 142 -14.02 4.35 -0.59
CA GLY A 142 -15.15 5.26 -0.38
C GLY A 142 -16.54 4.66 -0.67
N ARG A 143 -17.52 5.54 -0.86
CA ARG A 143 -18.96 5.19 -0.83
C ARG A 143 -19.40 4.30 -1.98
N LEU A 144 -18.80 4.43 -3.16
CA LEU A 144 -19.17 3.61 -4.31
C LEU A 144 -18.75 2.15 -4.11
N LEU A 145 -17.56 1.91 -3.54
CA LEU A 145 -17.14 0.58 -3.13
C LEU A 145 -18.12 -0.04 -2.13
N GLU A 146 -18.52 0.70 -1.09
CA GLU A 146 -19.51 0.22 -0.12
C GLU A 146 -20.86 -0.12 -0.76
N ALA A 147 -21.33 0.72 -1.70
CA ALA A 147 -22.55 0.48 -2.45
C ALA A 147 -22.45 -0.78 -3.33
N LEU A 148 -21.33 -0.97 -4.03
CA LEU A 148 -21.08 -2.17 -4.85
C LEU A 148 -21.01 -3.43 -3.98
N LEU A 149 -20.35 -3.37 -2.83
CA LEU A 149 -20.30 -4.49 -1.89
C LEU A 149 -21.69 -4.84 -1.37
N ARG A 150 -22.56 -3.86 -1.10
CA ARG A 150 -23.96 -4.11 -0.75
C ARG A 150 -24.76 -4.71 -1.90
N LEU A 151 -24.64 -4.15 -3.10
CA LEU A 151 -25.34 -4.60 -4.30
C LEU A 151 -25.07 -6.09 -4.60
N PHE A 152 -23.82 -6.52 -4.42
CA PHE A 152 -23.41 -7.91 -4.65
C PHE A 152 -23.49 -8.81 -3.41
N GLY A 153 -24.03 -8.33 -2.27
CA GLY A 153 -24.11 -9.12 -1.04
C GLY A 153 -22.74 -9.57 -0.52
N LEU A 154 -21.71 -8.75 -0.74
CA LEU A 154 -20.31 -9.04 -0.42
C LEU A 154 -19.89 -8.56 0.97
N GLN A 155 -20.83 -8.08 1.79
CA GLN A 155 -20.51 -7.62 3.14
C GLN A 155 -20.05 -8.80 4.01
N THR A 156 -19.02 -8.54 4.82
CA THR A 156 -18.45 -9.44 5.82
C THR A 156 -19.09 -9.21 7.16
#